data_AF-A0A0Q4ZAQ4-F1
#
_entry.id   AF-A0A0Q4ZAQ4-F1
#
_cell.length_a   1.000
_cell.length_b   1.000
_cell.length_c   1.000
_cell.angle_alpha   90.00
_cell.angle_beta   90.00
_cell.angle_gamma   90.00
#
_symmetry.space_group_name_H-M   'P 1'
#
loop_
_entity.id
_entity.type
_entity.pdbx_description
1 polymer ?
#
loop_
_entity_poly.entity_id
_entity_poly.type
_entity_poly.pdbx_seq_one_letter_code
_entity_poly.pdbx_strand_id
1 'polypeptide(L)'
;MGGCWADIKALLVDVTDPGNPTPGMLPAIFCDVIGRLDAARLAYAVVGRIALTLHEQARFVGEIEIVADLGADGGERATEFVRATRARFAAHMDPHQCRRPITLTLGPCTGATETMLLAEAITCPWFGVPTRLASAEHLLWLWCFTEAPDHAMNAAALIAGGTVDLHRVQSLLRKTDDIEESGQRRLRLAIGDAVLSTTSSFSRFMMERSARLDPNQVPAWRLQRAQATDGGDR
;
A
#
# COMPACT_ATOMS: atom_id res chain seq x y z
N MET A 1 14.32 -7.14 -2.45
CA MET A 1 14.89 -5.88 -2.96
C MET A 1 14.37 -4.77 -2.05
N GLY A 2 15.25 -4.03 -1.39
CA GLY A 2 14.85 -2.89 -0.52
C GLY A 2 14.44 -1.69 -1.37
N GLY A 3 13.51 -0.88 -0.85
CA GLY A 3 12.85 0.21 -1.57
C GLY A 3 13.84 1.12 -2.30
N CYS A 4 13.67 1.22 -3.62
CA CYS A 4 14.47 2.11 -4.44
C CYS A 4 14.16 3.56 -4.05
N TRP A 5 15.10 4.47 -4.25
CA TRP A 5 14.86 5.92 -4.10
C TRP A 5 13.65 6.41 -4.92
N ALA A 6 13.35 5.75 -6.05
CA ALA A 6 12.17 5.99 -6.85
C ALA A 6 10.86 5.65 -6.10
N ASP A 7 10.85 4.56 -5.33
CA ASP A 7 9.70 4.13 -4.54
C ASP A 7 9.45 5.12 -3.39
N ILE A 8 10.53 5.53 -2.70
CA ILE A 8 10.48 6.56 -1.67
C ILE A 8 9.92 7.87 -2.23
N LYS A 9 10.36 8.30 -3.42
CA LYS A 9 9.82 9.51 -4.06
C LYS A 9 8.33 9.37 -4.40
N ALA A 10 7.91 8.22 -4.92
CA ALA A 10 6.51 7.99 -5.28
C ALA A 10 5.57 8.00 -4.07
N LEU A 11 6.04 7.58 -2.88
CA LEU A 11 5.29 7.69 -1.62
C LEU A 11 5.05 9.15 -1.20
N LEU A 12 5.96 10.05 -1.57
CA LEU A 12 6.02 11.44 -1.09
C LEU A 12 5.41 12.45 -2.06
N VAL A 13 4.90 12.01 -3.21
CA VAL A 13 4.29 12.89 -4.21
C VAL A 13 2.80 12.64 -4.28
N ASP A 14 2.02 13.59 -3.77
CA ASP A 14 0.58 13.63 -3.99
C ASP A 14 0.30 14.28 -5.35
N VAL A 15 0.05 13.44 -6.36
CA VAL A 15 -0.23 13.89 -7.74
C VAL A 15 -1.49 14.75 -7.82
N THR A 16 -2.39 14.64 -6.84
CA THR A 16 -3.65 15.39 -6.81
C THR A 16 -3.55 16.73 -6.09
N ASP A 17 -2.49 16.96 -5.30
CA ASP A 17 -2.19 18.24 -4.66
C ASP A 17 -0.67 18.43 -4.46
N PRO A 18 0.06 18.86 -5.51
CA PRO A 18 1.53 19.01 -5.45
C PRO A 18 2.01 20.07 -4.45
N GLY A 19 1.11 20.96 -3.99
CA GLY A 19 1.43 22.04 -3.05
C GLY A 19 1.28 21.64 -1.59
N ASN A 20 0.77 20.43 -1.30
CA ASN A 20 0.64 19.94 0.07
C ASN A 20 2.03 19.59 0.63
N PRO A 21 2.51 20.22 1.73
CA PRO A 21 3.81 19.90 2.33
C PRO A 21 3.78 18.62 3.16
N THR A 22 2.59 18.12 3.49
CA THR A 22 2.37 16.98 4.39
C THR A 22 3.06 15.69 3.94
N PRO A 23 3.03 15.30 2.66
CA PRO A 23 3.79 14.15 2.16
C PRO A 23 5.28 14.21 2.51
N GLY A 24 5.90 15.40 2.43
CA GLY A 24 7.32 15.59 2.74
C GLY A 24 7.69 15.30 4.21
N MET A 25 6.72 15.29 5.11
CA MET A 25 6.91 14.99 6.53
C MET A 25 6.73 13.51 6.89
N LEU A 26 6.21 12.69 5.97
CA LEU A 26 6.04 11.25 6.18
C LEU A 26 7.33 10.56 6.65
N PRO A 27 8.53 10.82 6.07
CA PRO A 27 9.76 10.17 6.51
C PRO A 27 10.12 10.53 7.95
N ALA A 28 9.94 11.79 8.36
CA ALA A 28 10.26 12.25 9.70
C ALA A 28 9.32 11.63 10.76
N ILE A 29 8.01 11.61 10.47
CA ILE A 29 7.01 10.99 11.34
C ILE A 29 7.26 9.49 11.44
N PHE A 30 7.51 8.83 10.31
CA PHE A 30 7.81 7.41 10.25
C PHE A 30 9.04 7.05 11.10
N CYS A 31 10.16 7.75 10.90
CA CYS A 31 11.38 7.52 11.66
C CYS A 31 11.18 7.74 13.18
N ASP A 32 10.40 8.74 13.58
CA ASP A 32 10.05 8.94 15.00
C ASP A 32 9.23 7.77 15.56
N VAL A 33 8.21 7.31 14.83
CA VAL A 33 7.37 6.17 15.24
C VAL A 33 8.19 4.90 15.40
N ILE A 34 8.94 4.52 14.36
CA ILE A 34 9.81 3.33 14.36
C ILE A 34 10.86 3.43 15.48
N GLY A 35 11.53 4.59 15.59
CA GLY A 35 12.54 4.81 16.63
C GLY A 35 11.99 4.67 18.05
N ARG A 36 10.75 5.09 18.30
CA ARG A 36 10.10 4.91 19.62
C ARG A 36 9.71 3.46 19.89
N LEU A 37 9.22 2.74 18.89
CA LEU A 37 8.90 1.32 19.03
C LEU A 37 10.16 0.51 19.33
N ASP A 38 11.27 0.79 18.63
CA ASP A 38 12.56 0.14 18.87
C ASP A 38 13.16 0.54 20.22
N ALA A 39 13.07 1.81 20.64
CA ALA A 39 13.51 2.26 21.97
C ALA A 39 12.74 1.58 23.11
N ALA A 40 11.45 1.30 22.89
CA ALA A 40 10.60 0.55 23.81
C ALA A 40 10.79 -0.98 23.70
N ARG A 41 11.65 -1.45 22.78
CA ARG A 41 11.90 -2.87 22.50
C ARG A 41 10.63 -3.66 22.17
N LEU A 42 9.67 -3.02 21.50
CA LEU A 42 8.43 -3.66 21.10
C LEU A 42 8.64 -4.44 19.81
N ALA A 43 8.14 -5.67 19.76
CA ALA A 43 8.03 -6.39 18.50
C ALA A 43 6.94 -5.72 17.66
N TYR A 44 7.24 -5.38 16.41
CA TYR A 44 6.29 -4.74 15.52
C TYR A 44 6.53 -5.16 14.06
N ALA A 45 5.51 -4.95 13.24
CA ALA A 45 5.60 -4.98 11.80
C ALA A 45 4.76 -3.83 11.22
N VAL A 46 5.37 -3.08 10.31
CA VAL A 46 4.64 -2.14 9.47
C VAL A 46 3.83 -2.95 8.47
N VAL A 47 2.55 -2.62 8.36
CA VAL A 47 1.59 -3.23 7.45
C VAL A 47 1.09 -2.20 6.45
N GLY A 48 0.05 -2.54 5.70
CA GLY A 48 -0.63 -1.56 4.85
C GLY A 48 0.16 -1.16 3.60
N ARG A 49 -0.09 0.05 3.12
CA ARG A 49 0.45 0.53 1.84
C ARG A 49 1.97 0.69 1.84
N ILE A 50 2.58 1.00 2.97
CA ILE A 50 4.05 1.08 3.08
C ILE A 50 4.66 -0.31 2.83
N ALA A 51 4.17 -1.34 3.51
CA ALA A 51 4.66 -2.70 3.30
C ALA A 51 4.33 -3.25 1.91
N LEU A 52 3.18 -2.87 1.33
CA LEU A 52 2.79 -3.24 -0.03
C LEU A 52 3.82 -2.83 -1.09
N THR A 53 4.56 -1.73 -0.88
CA THR A 53 5.59 -1.28 -1.83
C THR A 53 6.77 -2.23 -2.00
N LEU A 54 6.90 -3.26 -1.15
CA LEU A 54 7.83 -4.37 -1.41
C LEU A 54 7.42 -5.25 -2.59
N HIS A 55 6.13 -5.24 -2.94
CA HIS A 55 5.50 -6.20 -3.84
C HIS A 55 4.83 -5.52 -5.05
N GLU A 56 4.45 -4.26 -4.91
CA GLU A 56 3.75 -3.46 -5.91
C GLU A 56 4.43 -2.12 -6.13
N GLN A 57 4.17 -1.49 -7.28
CA GLN A 57 4.69 -0.16 -7.56
C GLN A 57 4.21 0.84 -6.49
N ALA A 58 5.17 1.58 -5.92
CA ALA A 58 4.88 2.57 -4.89
C ALA A 58 3.91 3.65 -5.39
N ARG A 59 2.96 4.02 -4.53
CA ARG A 59 1.97 5.09 -4.73
C ARG A 59 2.01 6.03 -3.54
N PHE A 60 1.40 7.20 -3.64
CA PHE A 60 1.27 8.11 -2.51
C PHE A 60 0.67 7.41 -1.28
N VAL A 61 1.27 7.64 -0.11
CA VAL A 61 0.81 7.10 1.17
C VAL A 61 0.66 8.22 2.19
N GLY A 62 -0.56 8.38 2.70
CA GLY A 62 -0.87 9.27 3.82
C GLY A 62 -1.07 8.52 5.14
N GLU A 63 -0.77 7.23 5.20
CA GLU A 63 -1.14 6.36 6.31
C GLU A 63 0.05 5.52 6.75
N ILE A 64 0.30 5.49 8.05
CA ILE A 64 1.28 4.60 8.67
C ILE A 64 0.49 3.57 9.47
N GLU A 65 0.59 2.31 9.08
CA GLU A 65 -0.14 1.21 9.72
C GLU A 65 0.86 0.22 10.32
N ILE A 66 0.68 -0.10 11.60
CA ILE A 66 1.61 -0.94 12.36
C ILE A 66 0.82 -1.91 13.22
N VAL A 67 1.25 -3.17 13.24
CA VAL A 67 0.86 -4.15 14.27
C VAL A 67 2.04 -4.30 15.24
N ALA A 68 1.77 -4.27 16.54
CA ALA A 68 2.81 -4.40 17.56
C ALA A 68 2.37 -5.26 18.74
N ASP A 69 3.31 -5.95 19.37
CA ASP A 69 3.11 -6.60 20.66
C ASP A 69 3.12 -5.53 21.77
N LEU A 70 1.94 -5.20 22.26
CA LEU A 70 1.72 -4.16 23.27
C LEU A 70 1.37 -4.73 24.64
N GLY A 71 1.29 -6.06 24.78
CA GLY A 71 0.86 -6.76 25.99
C GLY A 71 -0.63 -6.62 26.32
N ALA A 72 -1.00 -6.94 27.56
CA ALA A 72 -2.39 -7.04 28.02
C ALA A 72 -3.20 -5.74 27.86
N ASP A 73 -2.58 -4.57 28.08
CA ASP A 73 -3.20 -3.25 27.94
C ASP A 73 -3.00 -2.66 26.53
N GLY A 74 -2.90 -3.52 25.52
CA GLY A 74 -2.41 -3.14 24.20
C GLY A 74 -3.24 -2.04 23.53
N GLY A 75 -4.56 -2.04 23.70
CA GLY A 75 -5.45 -1.02 23.13
C GLY A 75 -5.23 0.38 23.73
N GLU A 76 -5.05 0.48 25.05
CA GLU A 76 -4.79 1.75 25.72
C GLU A 76 -3.41 2.30 25.34
N ARG A 77 -2.39 1.44 25.38
CA ARG A 77 -1.02 1.80 24.98
C ARG A 77 -0.94 2.23 23.53
N ALA A 78 -1.64 1.54 22.63
CA ALA A 78 -1.74 1.94 21.23
C ALA A 78 -2.34 3.34 21.10
N THR A 79 -3.48 3.57 21.76
CA THR A 79 -4.19 4.86 21.71
C THR A 79 -3.33 5.99 22.26
N GLU A 80 -2.66 5.78 23.39
CA GLU A 80 -1.75 6.74 23.98
C GLU A 80 -0.56 7.05 23.06
N PHE A 81 0.04 6.01 22.47
CA PHE A 81 1.15 6.17 21.53
C PHE A 81 0.74 7.01 20.31
N VAL A 82 -0.41 6.70 19.72
CA VAL A 82 -0.96 7.43 18.56
C VAL A 82 -1.26 8.88 18.96
N ARG A 83 -1.89 9.11 20.12
CA ARG A 83 -2.20 10.44 20.63
C ARG A 83 -0.92 11.27 20.86
N ALA A 84 0.08 10.70 21.51
CA ALA A 84 1.37 11.36 21.75
C ALA A 84 2.10 11.71 20.44
N THR A 85 2.04 10.82 19.45
CA THR A 85 2.63 11.07 18.13
C THR A 85 1.89 12.18 17.39
N ARG A 86 0.55 12.12 17.34
CA ARG A 86 -0.27 13.18 16.76
C ARG A 86 -0.01 14.54 17.41
N ALA A 87 0.14 14.60 18.73
CA ALA A 87 0.42 15.85 19.43
C ALA A 87 1.77 16.49 19.02
N ARG A 88 2.82 15.69 18.80
CA ARG A 88 4.12 16.20 18.36
C ARG A 88 4.14 16.66 16.91
N PHE A 89 3.35 16.01 16.05
CA PHE A 89 3.25 16.32 14.63
C PHE A 89 1.89 16.93 14.26
N ALA A 90 1.31 17.72 15.16
CA ALA A 90 -0.06 18.23 15.03
C ALA A 90 -0.30 18.94 13.69
N ALA A 91 0.66 19.77 13.25
CA ALA A 91 0.58 20.49 11.97
C ALA A 91 0.38 19.58 10.74
N HIS A 92 0.70 18.29 10.83
CA HIS A 92 0.65 17.32 9.73
C HIS A 92 -0.29 16.14 9.99
N MET A 93 -0.70 15.91 11.24
CA MET A 93 -1.53 14.75 11.64
C MET A 93 -2.90 15.15 12.21
N ASP A 94 -3.10 16.42 12.57
CA ASP A 94 -4.39 16.91 13.07
C ASP A 94 -5.31 17.26 11.88
N PRO A 95 -6.48 16.60 11.73
CA PRO A 95 -7.43 16.93 10.66
C PRO A 95 -7.99 18.35 10.74
N HIS A 96 -7.90 19.02 11.90
CA HIS A 96 -8.31 20.41 12.05
C HIS A 96 -7.24 21.40 11.53
N GLN A 97 -5.99 20.98 11.42
CA GLN A 97 -4.85 21.81 11.00
C GLN A 97 -4.36 21.46 9.60
N CYS A 98 -4.57 20.22 9.16
CA CYS A 98 -4.18 19.72 7.85
C CYS A 98 -5.38 19.10 7.13
N ARG A 99 -5.63 19.54 5.89
CA ARG A 99 -6.71 19.03 5.04
C ARG A 99 -6.55 17.54 4.69
N ARG A 100 -5.30 17.07 4.63
CA ARG A 100 -4.92 15.69 4.28
C ARG A 100 -3.88 15.20 5.27
N PRO A 101 -4.29 14.95 6.53
CA PRO A 101 -3.35 14.61 7.58
C PRO A 101 -2.73 13.23 7.32
N ILE A 102 -1.49 13.03 7.78
CA ILE A 102 -0.93 11.71 7.90
C ILE A 102 -1.61 11.00 9.07
N THR A 103 -2.17 9.82 8.81
CA THR A 103 -2.78 8.98 9.84
C THR A 103 -1.77 7.95 10.35
N LEU A 104 -1.89 7.62 11.64
CA LEU A 104 -1.13 6.53 12.26
C LEU A 104 -2.14 5.59 12.91
N THR A 105 -2.11 4.34 12.48
CA THR A 105 -2.86 3.24 13.07
C THR A 105 -1.86 2.29 13.72
N LEU A 106 -2.02 2.06 15.02
CA LEU A 106 -1.23 1.10 15.78
C LEU A 106 -2.19 0.06 16.35
N GLY A 107 -2.17 -1.15 15.79
CA GLY A 107 -2.97 -2.28 16.23
C GLY A 107 -2.21 -3.17 17.22
N PRO A 108 -2.85 -3.66 18.30
CA PRO A 108 -2.23 -4.65 19.18
C PRO A 108 -2.18 -6.03 18.49
N CYS A 109 -1.11 -6.77 18.74
CA CYS A 109 -1.02 -8.19 18.44
C CYS A 109 -1.87 -8.98 19.44
N THR A 110 -3.03 -9.47 19.00
CA THR A 110 -4.02 -10.14 19.87
C THR A 110 -4.07 -11.65 19.73
N GLY A 111 -3.50 -12.20 18.65
CA GLY A 111 -3.63 -13.61 18.32
C GLY A 111 -2.33 -14.26 17.84
N ALA A 112 -2.41 -15.57 17.64
CA ALA A 112 -1.29 -16.38 17.17
C ALA A 112 -0.86 -16.02 15.74
N THR A 113 -1.81 -15.60 14.89
CA THR A 113 -1.52 -15.23 13.51
C THR A 113 -0.78 -13.89 13.45
N GLU A 114 -1.18 -12.91 14.25
CA GLU A 114 -0.46 -11.65 14.42
C GLU A 114 0.94 -11.90 15.02
N THR A 115 1.05 -12.82 16.00
CA THR A 115 2.36 -13.18 16.56
C THR A 115 3.30 -13.76 15.48
N MET A 116 2.76 -14.59 14.60
CA MET A 116 3.50 -15.14 13.47
C MET A 116 3.85 -14.06 12.43
N LEU A 117 2.94 -13.12 12.16
CA LEU A 117 3.21 -11.94 11.34
C LEU A 117 4.41 -11.15 11.87
N LEU A 118 4.48 -10.91 13.18
CA LEU A 118 5.61 -10.23 13.81
C LEU A 118 6.92 -11.03 13.68
N ALA A 119 6.86 -12.34 13.83
CA ALA A 119 8.03 -13.23 13.73
C ALA A 119 8.57 -13.36 12.31
N GLU A 120 7.70 -13.31 11.31
CA GLU A 120 8.03 -13.48 9.89
C GLU A 120 8.22 -12.14 9.16
N ALA A 121 8.19 -11.02 9.88
CA ALA A 121 8.39 -9.69 9.32
C ALA A 121 9.77 -9.55 8.66
N ILE A 122 9.78 -8.99 7.47
CA ILE A 122 10.97 -8.80 6.64
C ILE A 122 11.67 -7.52 7.08
N THR A 123 12.92 -7.63 7.52
CA THR A 123 13.71 -6.45 7.88
C THR A 123 14.34 -5.84 6.64
N CYS A 124 14.04 -4.58 6.35
CA CYS A 124 14.66 -3.82 5.26
C CYS A 124 14.82 -2.34 5.62
N PRO A 125 15.78 -1.62 5.03
CA PRO A 125 15.90 -0.19 5.23
C PRO A 125 14.71 0.55 4.60
N TRP A 126 14.05 1.40 5.38
CA TRP A 126 12.97 2.27 4.92
C TRP A 126 13.17 3.68 5.47
N PHE A 127 13.07 4.71 4.62
CA PHE A 127 13.42 6.10 4.98
C PHE A 127 14.76 6.26 5.74
N GLY A 128 15.72 5.37 5.50
CA GLY A 128 17.03 5.39 6.16
C GLY A 128 17.11 4.67 7.51
N VAL A 129 16.01 4.06 8.00
CA VAL A 129 15.99 3.27 9.24
C VAL A 129 15.68 1.78 8.96
N PRO A 130 16.33 0.82 9.66
CA PRO A 130 15.93 -0.57 9.61
C PRO A 130 14.47 -0.72 10.06
N THR A 131 13.63 -1.30 9.23
CA THR A 131 12.20 -1.43 9.47
C THR A 131 11.76 -2.87 9.24
N ARG A 132 10.88 -3.37 10.11
CA ARG A 132 10.21 -4.67 9.96
C ARG A 132 8.91 -4.47 9.17
N LEU A 133 8.84 -4.97 7.94
CA LEU A 133 7.65 -4.91 7.07
C LEU A 133 6.96 -6.27 7.00
N ALA A 134 5.64 -6.31 6.95
CA ALA A 134 4.90 -7.55 6.76
C ALA A 134 5.15 -8.18 5.37
N SER A 135 5.11 -9.51 5.30
CA SER A 135 5.17 -10.23 4.03
C SER A 135 3.87 -10.09 3.22
N ALA A 136 3.95 -10.39 1.93
CA ALA A 136 2.79 -10.40 1.03
C ALA A 136 1.64 -11.29 1.56
N GLU A 137 1.93 -12.48 2.08
CA GLU A 137 0.91 -13.38 2.62
C GLU A 137 0.21 -12.80 3.86
N HIS A 138 0.97 -12.16 4.74
CA HIS A 138 0.41 -11.54 5.95
C HIS A 138 -0.38 -10.29 5.63
N LEU A 139 0.05 -9.49 4.63
CA LEU A 139 -0.73 -8.37 4.12
C LEU A 139 -2.06 -8.84 3.52
N LEU A 140 -2.02 -9.86 2.67
CA LEU A 140 -3.24 -10.40 2.06
C LEU A 140 -4.18 -10.99 3.10
N TRP A 141 -3.64 -11.76 4.06
CA TRP A 141 -4.42 -12.26 5.19
C TRP A 141 -5.08 -11.11 5.96
N LEU A 142 -4.32 -10.09 6.34
CA LEU A 142 -4.83 -8.95 7.12
C LEU A 142 -5.97 -8.23 6.40
N TRP A 143 -5.83 -7.97 5.10
CA TRP A 143 -6.87 -7.32 4.29
C TRP A 143 -8.08 -8.19 3.99
N CYS A 144 -7.91 -9.51 4.00
CA CYS A 144 -9.06 -10.43 3.93
C CYS A 144 -9.76 -10.52 5.29
N PHE A 145 -9.01 -10.44 6.40
CA PHE A 145 -9.56 -10.54 7.75
C PHE A 145 -10.26 -9.24 8.18
N THR A 146 -9.69 -8.08 7.83
CA THR A 146 -10.21 -6.76 8.20
C THR A 146 -10.85 -6.04 7.01
N GLU A 147 -11.94 -5.33 7.23
CA GLU A 147 -12.64 -4.61 6.17
C GLU A 147 -12.24 -3.14 6.15
N ALA A 148 -11.67 -2.67 5.04
CA ALA A 148 -11.46 -1.26 4.76
C ALA A 148 -11.60 -0.99 3.25
N PRO A 149 -11.92 0.25 2.84
CA PRO A 149 -12.26 0.57 1.44
C PRO A 149 -11.22 0.14 0.41
N ASP A 150 -9.93 0.26 0.74
CA ASP A 150 -8.84 -0.03 -0.20
C ASP A 150 -8.35 -1.48 -0.14
N HIS A 151 -8.80 -2.27 0.84
CA HIS A 151 -8.31 -3.64 1.05
C HIS A 151 -8.60 -4.55 -0.16
N ALA A 152 -9.79 -4.46 -0.74
CA ALA A 152 -10.16 -5.27 -1.90
C ALA A 152 -9.26 -4.98 -3.11
N MET A 153 -9.04 -3.70 -3.43
CA MET A 153 -8.17 -3.29 -4.55
C MET A 153 -6.72 -3.71 -4.30
N ASN A 154 -6.19 -3.49 -3.10
CA ASN A 154 -4.80 -3.82 -2.77
C ASN A 154 -4.58 -5.34 -2.75
N ALA A 155 -5.55 -6.11 -2.24
CA ALA A 155 -5.53 -7.57 -2.27
C ALA A 155 -5.51 -8.10 -3.71
N ALA A 156 -6.39 -7.59 -4.57
CA ALA A 156 -6.43 -7.99 -5.98
C ALA A 156 -5.12 -7.65 -6.72
N ALA A 157 -4.55 -6.47 -6.48
CA ALA A 157 -3.26 -6.09 -7.05
C ALA A 157 -2.15 -7.04 -6.62
N LEU A 158 -2.04 -7.29 -5.30
CA LEU A 158 -1.00 -8.15 -4.74
C LEU A 158 -1.08 -9.60 -5.27
N ILE A 159 -2.30 -10.12 -5.48
CA ILE A 159 -2.52 -11.43 -6.12
C ILE A 159 -2.11 -11.39 -7.60
N ALA A 160 -2.49 -10.34 -8.33
CA ALA A 160 -2.12 -10.17 -9.74
C ALA A 160 -0.61 -10.04 -9.96
N GLY A 161 0.12 -9.47 -8.99
CA GLY A 161 1.58 -9.40 -8.98
C GLY A 161 2.28 -10.76 -8.83
N GLY A 162 1.56 -11.82 -8.46
CA GLY A 162 2.06 -13.20 -8.42
C GLY A 162 3.07 -13.48 -7.29
N THR A 163 3.13 -12.61 -6.28
CA THR A 163 4.11 -12.69 -5.18
C THR A 163 3.61 -13.50 -3.98
N VAL A 164 2.33 -13.90 -3.97
CA VAL A 164 1.65 -14.51 -2.82
C VAL A 164 1.46 -16.01 -2.99
N ASP A 165 1.82 -16.79 -1.96
CA ASP A 165 1.33 -18.16 -1.82
C ASP A 165 -0.12 -18.17 -1.28
N LEU A 166 -1.08 -18.33 -2.19
CA LEU A 166 -2.52 -18.39 -1.85
C LEU A 166 -2.89 -19.56 -0.93
N HIS A 167 -2.18 -20.69 -1.00
CA HIS A 167 -2.46 -21.84 -0.14
C HIS A 167 -2.07 -21.50 1.31
N ARG A 168 -0.95 -20.82 1.50
CA ARG A 168 -0.53 -20.31 2.80
C ARG A 168 -1.56 -19.32 3.36
N VAL A 169 -2.03 -18.35 2.56
CA VAL A 169 -3.04 -17.37 2.99
C VAL A 169 -4.35 -18.05 3.39
N GLN A 170 -4.81 -19.05 2.63
CA GLN A 170 -5.99 -19.85 3.03
C GLN A 170 -5.79 -20.55 4.36
N SER A 171 -4.59 -21.07 4.63
CA SER A 171 -4.25 -21.69 5.91
C SER A 171 -4.26 -20.68 7.07
N LEU A 172 -3.79 -19.45 6.84
CA LEU A 172 -3.86 -18.36 7.83
C LEU A 172 -5.31 -18.01 8.15
N LEU A 173 -6.13 -17.78 7.11
CA LEU A 173 -7.54 -17.44 7.29
C LEU A 173 -8.31 -18.53 8.03
N ARG A 174 -8.07 -19.81 7.76
CA ARG A 174 -8.71 -20.91 8.52
C ARG A 174 -8.44 -20.88 10.02
N LYS A 175 -7.33 -20.26 10.46
CA LYS A 175 -7.00 -20.14 11.88
C LYS A 175 -7.71 -18.97 12.56
N THR A 176 -8.19 -18.00 11.78
CA THR A 176 -8.68 -16.71 12.28
C THR A 176 -10.11 -16.38 11.88
N ASP A 177 -10.65 -17.04 10.85
CA ASP A 177 -11.98 -16.74 10.34
C ASP A 177 -13.07 -17.02 11.38
N ASP A 178 -14.08 -16.17 11.31
CA ASP A 178 -15.32 -16.33 12.03
C ASP A 178 -16.20 -17.44 11.43
N ILE A 179 -17.32 -17.71 12.07
CA ILE A 179 -18.31 -18.72 11.64
C ILE A 179 -18.85 -18.41 10.23
N GLU A 180 -18.80 -17.15 9.81
CA GLU A 180 -19.29 -16.71 8.50
C GLU A 180 -18.26 -16.86 7.37
N GLU A 181 -17.04 -17.30 7.70
CA GLU A 181 -15.91 -17.42 6.76
C GLU A 181 -15.71 -16.14 5.94
N SER A 182 -15.90 -14.99 6.60
CA SER A 182 -15.93 -13.69 5.93
C SER A 182 -14.61 -13.41 5.22
N GLY A 183 -13.48 -13.79 5.81
CA GLY A 183 -12.16 -13.67 5.20
C GLY A 183 -11.93 -14.59 4.00
N GLN A 184 -12.36 -15.86 4.05
CA GLN A 184 -12.32 -16.75 2.89
C GLN A 184 -13.16 -16.20 1.73
N ARG A 185 -14.34 -15.64 2.02
CA ARG A 185 -15.18 -15.01 0.99
C ARG A 185 -14.47 -13.82 0.35
N ARG A 186 -13.87 -12.93 1.15
CA ARG A 186 -13.10 -11.79 0.63
C ARG A 186 -11.90 -12.23 -0.21
N LEU A 187 -11.19 -13.28 0.20
CA LEU A 187 -10.10 -13.85 -0.59
C LEU A 187 -10.58 -14.36 -1.95
N ARG A 188 -11.70 -15.08 -2.01
CA ARG A 188 -12.29 -15.56 -3.28
C ARG A 188 -12.65 -14.41 -4.22
N LEU A 189 -13.19 -13.31 -3.68
CA LEU A 189 -13.51 -12.11 -4.45
C LEU A 189 -12.24 -11.44 -5.00
N ALA A 190 -11.22 -11.25 -4.15
CA ALA A 190 -9.94 -10.65 -4.57
C ALA A 190 -9.23 -11.48 -5.66
N ILE A 191 -9.30 -12.82 -5.59
CA ILE A 191 -8.81 -13.70 -6.67
C ILE A 191 -9.59 -13.46 -7.97
N GLY A 192 -10.93 -13.38 -7.89
CA GLY A 192 -11.78 -13.07 -9.04
C GLY A 192 -11.40 -11.74 -9.69
N ASP A 193 -11.25 -10.69 -8.89
CA ASP A 193 -10.88 -9.35 -9.35
C ASP A 193 -9.47 -9.32 -9.98
N ALA A 194 -8.51 -10.05 -9.40
CA ALA A 194 -7.17 -10.18 -9.96
C ALA A 194 -7.18 -10.86 -11.35
N VAL A 195 -7.98 -11.91 -11.53
CA VAL A 195 -8.15 -12.60 -12.82
C VAL A 195 -8.83 -11.68 -13.85
N LEU A 196 -9.85 -10.92 -13.46
CA LEU A 196 -10.53 -9.98 -14.35
C LEU A 196 -9.63 -8.80 -14.74
N SER A 197 -8.83 -8.29 -13.80
CA SER A 197 -7.85 -7.21 -14.04
C SER A 197 -6.75 -7.62 -15.02
N THR A 198 -6.23 -8.84 -14.89
CA THR A 198 -5.18 -9.37 -15.77
C THR A 198 -5.72 -9.70 -17.17
N THR A 199 -6.91 -10.29 -17.28
CA THR A 199 -7.56 -10.58 -18.58
C THR A 199 -8.02 -9.32 -19.32
N SER A 200 -8.54 -8.33 -18.61
CA SER A 200 -8.88 -7.02 -19.19
C SER A 200 -7.63 -6.25 -19.63
N SER A 201 -6.54 -6.32 -18.87
CA SER A 201 -5.25 -5.72 -19.25
C SER A 201 -4.64 -6.39 -20.49
N PHE A 202 -4.75 -7.72 -20.61
CA PHE A 202 -4.36 -8.42 -21.83
C PHE A 202 -5.22 -8.02 -23.04
N SER A 203 -6.54 -7.95 -22.87
CA SER A 203 -7.48 -7.55 -23.93
C SER A 203 -7.24 -6.12 -24.40
N ARG A 204 -7.01 -5.18 -23.46
CA ARG A 204 -6.62 -3.80 -23.75
C ARG A 204 -5.28 -3.72 -24.46
N PHE A 205 -4.27 -4.46 -24.00
CA PHE A 205 -2.98 -4.52 -24.68
C PHE A 205 -3.09 -5.08 -26.11
N MET A 206 -3.92 -6.10 -26.32
CA MET A 206 -4.19 -6.67 -27.65
C MET A 206 -5.00 -5.71 -28.53
N MET A 207 -5.93 -4.94 -27.96
CA MET A 207 -6.64 -3.88 -28.68
C MET A 207 -5.72 -2.72 -29.04
N GLU A 208 -4.87 -2.26 -28.13
CA GLU A 208 -3.87 -1.21 -28.38
C GLU A 208 -2.85 -1.66 -29.44
N ARG A 209 -2.41 -2.92 -29.36
CA ARG A 209 -1.55 -3.53 -30.38
C ARG A 209 -2.26 -3.63 -31.73
N SER A 210 -3.52 -4.06 -31.75
CA SER A 210 -4.32 -4.12 -32.99
C SER A 210 -4.55 -2.75 -33.60
N ALA A 211 -4.84 -1.73 -32.78
CA ALA A 211 -4.98 -0.34 -33.22
C ALA A 211 -3.68 0.23 -33.81
N ARG A 212 -2.52 -0.14 -33.25
CA ARG A 212 -1.20 0.22 -33.81
C ARG A 212 -0.84 -0.53 -35.09
N LEU A 213 -1.47 -1.67 -35.35
CA LEU A 213 -1.26 -2.49 -36.54
C LEU A 213 -2.35 -2.26 -37.60
N ASP A 214 -3.33 -1.38 -37.32
CA ASP A 214 -4.37 -0.99 -38.28
C ASP A 214 -3.72 -0.26 -39.47
N PRO A 215 -3.76 -0.83 -40.69
CA PRO A 215 -3.19 -0.22 -41.89
C PRO A 215 -3.83 1.13 -42.26
N ASN A 216 -5.01 1.45 -41.71
CA ASN A 216 -5.75 2.67 -42.01
C ASN A 216 -5.49 3.81 -41.01
N GLN A 217 -4.76 3.59 -39.91
CA GLN A 217 -4.37 4.68 -39.01
C GLN A 217 -3.18 5.45 -39.57
N VAL A 218 -3.43 6.68 -40.02
CA VAL A 218 -2.37 7.62 -40.42
C VAL A 218 -1.68 8.16 -39.16
N PRO A 219 -0.36 7.94 -38.97
CA PRO A 219 0.35 8.45 -37.82
C PRO A 219 0.26 9.99 -37.73
N ALA A 220 0.06 10.54 -36.54
CA ALA A 220 -0.15 11.97 -36.31
C ALA A 220 0.93 12.89 -36.93
N TRP A 221 2.17 12.40 -37.07
CA TRP A 221 3.27 13.14 -37.71
C TRP A 221 3.11 13.29 -39.23
N ARG A 222 2.34 12.42 -39.91
CA ARG A 222 1.98 12.59 -41.34
C ARG A 222 0.86 13.60 -41.55
N LEU A 223 -0.02 13.80 -40.56
CA LEU A 223 -1.09 14.80 -40.61
C LEU A 223 -0.55 16.24 -40.47
N GLN A 224 0.51 16.44 -39.68
CA GLN A 224 1.18 17.76 -39.55
C GLN A 224 1.92 18.18 -40.83
N ARG A 225 2.42 17.24 -41.64
CA ARG A 225 3.08 17.57 -42.91
C ARG A 225 2.11 18.06 -43.98
N ALA A 226 0.87 17.59 -43.97
CA ALA A 226 -0.18 18.05 -44.89
C ALA A 226 -0.65 19.48 -44.54
N GLN A 227 -0.73 19.81 -43.25
CA GLN A 227 -1.10 21.17 -42.80
C GLN A 227 0.01 22.21 -42.99
N ALA A 228 1.28 21.80 -43.02
CA ALA A 228 2.41 22.71 -43.25
C ALA A 228 2.60 23.10 -44.73
N THR A 229 2.05 22.34 -45.68
CA THR A 229 2.13 22.64 -47.12
C THR A 229 1.02 23.54 -47.66
N ASP A 230 -0.07 23.76 -46.91
CA ASP A 230 -1.23 24.57 -47.34
C ASP A 230 -1.25 25.99 -46.74
N GLY A 231 -0.26 26.35 -45.92
CA GLY A 231 -0.14 27.67 -45.28
C GLY A 231 0.77 28.67 -45.97
N GLY A 232 1.12 28.43 -47.24
CA GLY A 232 2.12 29.20 -47.98
C GLY A 232 1.66 29.58 -49.39
N ASP A 233 0.47 30.14 -49.55
CA ASP A 233 0.16 31.08 -50.63
C ASP A 233 -1.20 31.75 -50.37
N ARG A 234 -1.17 32.92 -49.71
CA ARG A 234 -2.03 34.10 -49.94
C ARG A 234 -1.82 35.15 -48.84
#